data_AF-A0A925HYX7-F1
#
_entry.id   AF-A0A925HYX7-F1
#
_cell.length_a   1.000
_cell.length_b   1.000
_cell.length_c   1.000
_cell.angle_alpha   90.00
_cell.angle_beta   90.00
_cell.angle_gamma   90.00
#
_symmetry.space_group_name_H-M   'P 1'
#
loop_
_entity.id
_entity.type
_entity.pdbx_description
1 polymer ?
#
loop_
_entity_poly.entity_id
_entity_poly.type
_entity_poly.pdbx_seq_one_letter_code
_entity_poly.pdbx_strand_id
1 'polypeptide(L)'
;LGPHWNVVGGVAVVRQLNSKVLPIGGVIWTPNEETRLELMIPRPRIAHRVWQQESGEVWCYLAGQFGGGAWSVADTPTENVLVSYSDLRLILGMETINTQGYELSLELGYVFGRDISVDRTTVFSPDSTFLLQATIAF
;
A
#
# COMPACT_ATOMS: atom_id res chain seq x y z
N LEU A 1 27.48 -1.41 8.86
CA LEU A 1 26.89 -0.23 9.54
C LEU A 1 26.06 -0.68 10.75
N GLY A 2 25.74 0.21 11.70
CA GLY A 2 24.97 -0.11 12.93
C GLY A 2 23.45 0.09 12.79
N PRO A 3 22.65 -0.34 13.78
CA PRO A 3 21.19 -0.15 13.77
C PRO A 3 20.83 1.33 13.79
N HIS A 4 19.80 1.72 13.05
CA HIS A 4 19.28 3.09 13.07
C HIS A 4 17.75 3.13 13.04
N TRP A 5 17.19 4.20 13.61
CA TRP A 5 15.75 4.43 13.72
C TRP A 5 15.41 5.78 13.13
N ASN A 6 14.36 5.83 12.31
CA ASN A 6 13.78 7.05 11.79
C ASN A 6 12.30 7.10 12.20
N VAL A 7 11.87 8.21 12.78
CA VAL A 7 10.46 8.45 13.09
C VAL A 7 9.88 9.36 12.01
N VAL A 8 8.74 8.95 11.44
CA VAL A 8 8.07 9.69 10.36
C VAL A 8 6.66 10.04 10.82
N GLY A 9 6.35 11.33 10.80
CA GLY A 9 5.02 11.85 11.14
C GLY A 9 4.52 12.80 10.06
N GLY A 10 3.25 12.65 9.68
CA GLY A 10 2.58 13.50 8.71
C GLY A 10 1.05 13.43 8.82
N VAL A 11 0.35 14.19 8.00
CA VAL A 11 -1.11 14.12 7.88
C VAL A 11 -1.47 14.23 6.41
N ALA A 12 -2.30 13.31 5.92
CA ALA A 12 -2.90 13.46 4.60
C ALA A 12 -4.35 13.91 4.74
N VAL A 13 -4.71 14.94 3.98
CA VAL A 13 -6.11 15.32 3.77
C VAL A 13 -6.61 14.53 2.58
N VAL A 14 -7.49 13.56 2.84
CA VAL A 14 -8.07 12.70 1.80
C VAL A 14 -9.56 13.01 1.71
N ARG A 15 -10.06 13.30 0.51
CA ARG A 15 -11.49 13.56 0.27
C ARG A 15 -12.33 12.28 0.09
N GLN A 16 -11.68 11.12 0.11
CA GLN A 16 -12.24 9.83 -0.33
C GLN A 16 -12.79 8.96 0.81
N LEU A 17 -12.66 9.37 2.07
CA LEU A 17 -13.19 8.65 3.23
C LEU A 17 -14.30 9.47 3.88
N ASN A 18 -15.18 8.80 4.64
CA ASN A 18 -16.12 9.47 5.55
C ASN A 18 -15.41 10.43 6.54
N SER A 19 -14.13 10.18 6.78
CA SER A 19 -13.20 11.04 7.50
C SER A 19 -12.36 11.86 6.51
N LYS A 20 -12.41 13.20 6.58
CA LYS A 20 -11.63 14.13 5.73
C LYS A 20 -10.11 14.08 5.93
N VAL A 21 -9.64 13.30 6.91
CA VAL A 21 -8.24 13.27 7.33
C VAL A 21 -7.83 11.82 7.56
N LEU A 22 -6.75 11.39 6.90
CA LEU A 22 -6.10 10.11 7.15
C LEU A 22 -4.81 10.40 7.93
N PRO A 23 -4.71 9.98 9.21
CA PRO A 23 -3.45 10.11 9.93
C PRO A 23 -2.40 9.23 9.24
N ILE A 24 -1.29 9.85 8.84
CA ILE A 24 -0.14 9.15 8.29
C ILE A 24 0.97 9.23 9.32
N GLY A 25 1.25 8.12 9.98
CA GLY A 25 2.29 8.09 10.99
C GLY A 25 2.89 6.71 11.08
N GLY A 26 4.15 6.67 11.51
CA GLY A 26 4.80 5.41 11.75
C GLY A 26 6.26 5.54 12.15
N VAL A 27 6.88 4.38 12.27
CA VAL A 27 8.29 4.24 12.59
C VAL A 27 8.94 3.40 11.51
N ILE A 28 10.09 3.86 11.04
CA ILE A 28 10.97 3.09 10.18
C ILE A 28 12.15 2.65 11.03
N TRP A 29 12.32 1.35 11.18
CA TRP A 29 13.44 0.75 11.90
C TRP A 29 14.24 -0.14 10.96
N THR A 30 15.54 0.12 10.92
CA THR A 30 16.51 -0.64 10.12
C THR A 30 17.53 -1.25 11.08
N PRO A 31 17.28 -2.45 11.62
CA PRO A 31 18.20 -3.10 12.57
C PRO A 31 19.56 -3.42 11.95
N ASN A 32 19.58 -3.72 10.65
CA ASN A 32 20.78 -4.03 9.88
C ASN A 32 20.53 -3.63 8.42
N GLU A 33 21.56 -3.76 7.56
CA GLU A 33 21.46 -3.36 6.15
C GLU A 33 20.53 -4.25 5.31
N GLU A 34 20.18 -5.44 5.81
CA GLU A 34 19.36 -6.40 5.10
C GLU A 34 17.88 -6.31 5.50
N THR A 35 17.53 -5.66 6.61
CA THR A 35 16.16 -5.71 7.15
C THR A 35 15.64 -4.32 7.39
N ARG A 36 14.44 -4.06 6.90
CA ARG A 36 13.75 -2.78 7.03
C ARG A 36 12.31 -2.99 7.46
N LEU A 37 11.94 -2.34 8.56
CA LEU A 37 10.63 -2.43 9.19
C LEU A 37 9.95 -1.08 9.12
N GLU A 38 8.94 -0.95 8.28
CA GLU A 38 8.16 0.26 8.06
C GLU A 38 6.77 0.08 8.68
N LEU A 39 6.63 0.41 9.96
CA LEU A 39 5.34 0.35 10.65
C LEU A 39 4.58 1.65 10.40
N MET A 40 4.20 1.89 9.14
CA MET A 40 3.55 3.12 8.69
C MET A 40 2.10 2.86 8.26
N ILE A 41 1.18 3.72 8.68
CA ILE A 41 -0.21 3.72 8.17
C ILE A 41 -0.26 4.61 6.92
N PRO A 42 -0.93 4.18 5.82
CA PRO A 42 -1.78 2.99 5.68
C PRO A 42 -1.10 1.72 5.14
N ARG A 43 0.23 1.72 5.00
CA ARG A 43 0.98 0.66 4.30
C ARG A 43 2.14 0.14 5.13
N PRO A 44 1.89 -0.66 6.19
CA PRO A 44 2.97 -1.26 6.94
C PRO A 44 3.73 -2.27 6.07
N ARG A 45 5.06 -2.25 6.08
CA ARG A 45 5.92 -3.12 5.26
C ARG A 45 7.08 -3.67 6.06
N ILE A 46 7.37 -4.95 5.88
CA ILE A 46 8.56 -5.63 6.41
C ILE A 46 9.32 -6.15 5.20
N ALA A 47 10.53 -5.64 4.99
CA ALA A 47 11.38 -6.01 3.87
C ALA A 47 12.69 -6.63 4.35
N HIS A 48 13.13 -7.67 3.65
CA HIS A 48 14.40 -8.34 3.89
C HIS A 48 15.14 -8.56 2.56
N ARG A 49 16.40 -8.16 2.50
CA ARG A 49 17.28 -8.35 1.36
C ARG A 49 17.75 -9.80 1.34
N VAL A 50 17.39 -10.51 0.28
CA VAL A 50 17.72 -11.93 0.10
C VAL A 50 18.93 -12.16 -0.79
N TRP A 51 19.31 -11.14 -1.58
CA TRP A 51 20.45 -11.21 -2.47
C TRP A 51 21.08 -9.83 -2.68
N GLN A 52 22.41 -9.79 -2.77
CA GLN A 52 23.18 -8.58 -3.04
C GLN A 52 24.41 -8.91 -3.90
N GLN A 53 24.61 -8.14 -4.97
CA GLN A 53 25.81 -8.13 -5.81
C GLN A 53 26.15 -6.70 -6.23
N GLU A 54 27.32 -6.49 -6.84
CA GLU A 54 27.72 -5.18 -7.39
C GLU A 54 26.73 -4.63 -8.41
N SER A 55 26.03 -5.52 -9.12
CA SER A 55 25.03 -5.20 -10.14
C SER A 55 23.64 -4.92 -9.58
N GLY A 56 23.37 -5.14 -8.30
CA GLY A 56 22.07 -4.85 -7.71
C GLY A 56 21.69 -5.72 -6.52
N GLU A 57 20.47 -5.50 -6.04
CA GLU A 57 19.93 -6.12 -4.84
C GLU A 57 18.54 -6.70 -5.09
N VAL A 58 18.21 -7.78 -4.40
CA VAL A 58 16.87 -8.38 -4.41
C VAL A 58 16.31 -8.38 -3.00
N TRP A 59 15.11 -7.83 -2.87
CA TRP A 59 14.37 -7.68 -1.62
C TRP A 59 13.08 -8.47 -1.69
N CYS A 60 12.81 -9.25 -0.66
CA CYS A 60 11.49 -9.84 -0.42
C CYS A 60 10.78 -9.06 0.68
N TYR A 61 9.47 -8.92 0.60
CA TYR A 61 8.72 -8.19 1.60
C TYR A 61 7.31 -8.71 1.82
N LEU A 62 6.81 -8.49 3.03
CA LEU A 62 5.42 -8.65 3.40
C LEU A 62 4.86 -7.26 3.75
N ALA A 63 3.73 -6.89 3.18
CA ALA A 63 3.09 -5.61 3.44
C ALA A 63 1.60 -5.76 3.72
N GLY A 64 1.11 -4.93 4.64
CA GLY A 64 -0.31 -4.62 4.75
C GLY A 64 -0.63 -3.37 3.94
N GLN A 65 -1.81 -3.28 3.38
CA GLN A 65 -2.27 -2.07 2.69
C GLN A 65 -3.76 -1.87 2.94
N PHE A 66 -4.13 -0.66 3.35
CA PHE A 66 -5.51 -0.18 3.23
C PHE A 66 -5.68 0.45 1.86
N GLY A 67 -6.45 -0.21 1.00
CA GLY A 67 -6.76 0.21 -0.36
C GLY A 67 -8.15 0.81 -0.45
N GLY A 68 -8.43 1.43 -1.59
CA GLY A 68 -9.74 2.03 -1.83
C GLY A 68 -9.67 3.27 -2.72
N GLY A 69 -10.82 3.88 -2.90
CA GLY A 69 -11.01 5.12 -3.62
C GLY A 69 -12.44 5.61 -3.48
N ALA A 70 -12.68 6.87 -3.79
CA ALA A 70 -14.03 7.40 -3.90
C ALA A 70 -14.15 8.30 -5.11
N TRP A 71 -15.32 8.24 -5.74
CA TRP A 71 -15.64 8.91 -6.98
C TRP A 71 -17.02 9.55 -6.85
N SER A 72 -17.13 10.79 -7.33
CA SER A 72 -18.41 11.46 -7.48
C SER A 72 -19.02 11.01 -8.81
N VAL A 73 -20.19 10.40 -8.78
CA VAL A 73 -20.90 9.90 -9.96
C VAL A 73 -22.21 10.68 -10.10
N ALA A 74 -22.56 11.11 -11.31
CA ALA A 74 -23.87 11.74 -11.55
C ALA A 74 -24.96 10.66 -11.48
N ASP A 75 -25.88 10.79 -10.52
CA ASP A 75 -27.04 9.92 -10.40
C ASP A 75 -28.20 10.46 -11.25
N THR A 76 -28.40 11.79 -11.20
CA THR A 76 -29.31 12.51 -12.08
C THR A 76 -28.58 13.70 -12.73
N PRO A 77 -29.16 14.37 -13.75
CA PRO A 77 -28.54 15.55 -14.36
C PRO A 77 -28.20 16.68 -13.38
N THR A 78 -28.80 16.69 -12.18
CA THR A 78 -28.64 17.71 -11.15
C THR A 78 -28.02 17.21 -9.86
N GLU A 79 -27.92 15.89 -9.65
CA GLU A 79 -27.47 15.30 -8.40
C GLU A 79 -26.31 14.34 -8.62
N ASN A 80 -25.29 14.47 -7.78
CA ASN A 80 -24.15 13.57 -7.73
C ASN A 80 -24.20 12.77 -6.45
N VAL A 81 -23.84 11.49 -6.56
CA VAL A 81 -23.73 10.55 -5.47
C VAL A 81 -22.25 10.19 -5.25
N LEU A 82 -21.85 9.98 -3.99
CA LEU A 82 -20.49 9.56 -3.67
C LEU A 82 -20.40 8.03 -3.62
N VAL A 83 -19.75 7.44 -4.63
CA VAL A 83 -19.44 6.01 -4.65
C VAL A 83 -18.05 5.79 -4.08
N SER A 84 -17.95 4.98 -3.03
CA SER A 84 -16.70 4.67 -2.33
C SER A 84 -16.43 3.17 -2.35
N TYR A 85 -15.17 2.81 -2.51
CA TYR A 85 -14.67 1.44 -2.39
C TYR A 85 -13.53 1.42 -1.38
N SER A 86 -13.49 0.40 -0.52
CA SER A 86 -12.38 0.18 0.39
C SER A 86 -12.04 -1.30 0.51
N ASP A 87 -10.77 -1.59 0.78
CA ASP A 87 -10.31 -2.95 0.99
C ASP A 87 -9.08 -3.01 1.92
N LEU A 88 -8.83 -4.20 2.44
CA LEU A 88 -7.60 -4.56 3.13
C LEU A 88 -6.83 -5.55 2.26
N ARG A 89 -5.51 -5.38 2.19
CA ARG A 89 -4.62 -6.27 1.41
C ARG A 89 -3.47 -6.74 2.25
N LEU A 90 -3.15 -8.02 2.11
CA LEU A 90 -1.88 -8.60 2.51
C LEU A 90 -1.08 -8.91 1.25
N ILE A 91 0.10 -8.33 1.10
CA ILE A 91 0.94 -8.42 -0.10
C ILE A 91 2.24 -9.13 0.26
N LEU A 92 2.58 -10.17 -0.49
CA LEU A 92 3.91 -10.75 -0.55
C LEU A 92 4.56 -10.29 -1.85
N GLY A 93 5.71 -9.63 -1.78
CA GLY A 93 6.38 -9.10 -2.95
C GLY A 93 7.87 -9.38 -2.99
N MET A 94 8.41 -9.29 -4.20
CA MET A 94 9.84 -9.33 -4.50
C MET A 94 10.17 -8.14 -5.38
N GLU A 95 11.27 -7.46 -5.08
CA GLU A 95 11.72 -6.26 -5.78
C GLU A 95 13.22 -6.36 -6.05
N THR A 96 13.62 -6.11 -7.29
CA THR A 96 15.00 -6.05 -7.72
C THR A 96 15.35 -4.62 -8.04
N ILE A 97 16.38 -4.10 -7.36
CA ILE A 97 16.91 -2.76 -7.56
C ILE A 97 18.27 -2.92 -8.22
N ASN A 98 18.41 -2.51 -9.48
CA ASN A 98 19.67 -2.61 -10.20
C ASN A 98 20.47 -1.30 -10.14
N THR A 99 21.79 -1.40 -10.08
CA THR A 99 22.70 -0.23 -10.13
C THR A 99 22.62 0.53 -11.46
N GLN A 100 22.07 -0.08 -12.51
CA GLN A 100 21.86 0.50 -13.83
C GLN A 100 20.56 1.33 -13.97
N GLY A 101 19.78 1.48 -12.89
CA GLY A 101 18.64 2.40 -12.84
C GLY A 101 17.28 1.82 -13.20
N TYR A 102 17.18 0.49 -13.41
CA TYR A 102 15.88 -0.16 -13.55
C TYR A 102 15.48 -0.88 -12.27
N GLU A 103 14.18 -0.86 -11.98
CA GLU A 103 13.55 -1.57 -10.86
C GLU A 103 12.46 -2.50 -11.38
N LEU A 104 12.48 -3.74 -10.91
CA LEU A 104 11.46 -4.74 -11.24
C LEU A 104 10.82 -5.21 -9.95
N SER A 105 9.49 -5.22 -9.88
CA SER A 105 8.76 -5.82 -8.76
C SER A 105 7.69 -6.79 -9.23
N LEU A 106 7.46 -7.82 -8.41
CA LEU A 106 6.39 -8.79 -8.54
C LEU A 106 5.70 -8.94 -7.18
N GLU A 107 4.38 -8.81 -7.16
CA GLU A 107 3.56 -8.83 -5.94
C GLU A 107 2.40 -9.80 -6.09
N LEU A 108 2.22 -10.65 -5.08
CA LEU A 108 1.04 -11.48 -4.88
C LEU A 108 0.27 -10.96 -3.66
N GLY A 109 -0.99 -10.60 -3.87
CA GLY A 109 -1.86 -10.03 -2.85
C GLY A 109 -3.05 -10.91 -2.53
N TYR A 110 -3.46 -10.90 -1.27
CA TYR A 110 -4.78 -11.36 -0.83
C TYR A 110 -5.60 -10.16 -0.39
N VAL A 111 -6.73 -9.92 -1.05
CA VAL A 111 -7.61 -8.77 -0.84
C VAL A 111 -8.88 -9.22 -0.13
N PHE A 112 -9.19 -8.61 0.99
CA PHE A 112 -10.29 -8.97 1.87
C PHE A 112 -10.91 -7.73 2.53
N GLY A 113 -12.00 -7.92 3.29
CA GLY A 113 -12.69 -6.81 3.95
C GLY A 113 -13.17 -5.74 2.97
N ARG A 114 -13.64 -6.17 1.80
CA ARG A 114 -14.01 -5.28 0.71
C ARG A 114 -15.40 -4.70 0.96
N ASP A 115 -15.54 -3.40 0.75
CA ASP A 115 -16.80 -2.68 0.90
C ASP A 115 -17.01 -1.70 -0.25
N ILE A 116 -18.21 -1.72 -0.82
CA ILE A 116 -18.71 -0.70 -1.74
C ILE A 116 -19.85 0.03 -1.04
N SER A 117 -19.69 1.34 -0.93
CA SER A 117 -20.64 2.23 -0.27
C SER A 117 -21.11 3.33 -1.22
N VAL A 118 -22.39 3.67 -1.16
CA VAL A 118 -23.00 4.80 -1.87
C VAL A 118 -23.54 5.77 -0.81
N ASP A 119 -23.09 7.03 -0.84
CA ASP A 119 -23.42 8.03 0.18
C ASP A 119 -23.26 7.51 1.61
N ARG A 120 -22.14 6.82 1.84
CA ARG A 120 -21.75 6.24 3.14
C ARG A 120 -22.58 5.05 3.61
N THR A 121 -23.48 4.55 2.77
CA THR A 121 -24.25 3.34 3.04
C THR A 121 -23.66 2.19 2.25
N THR A 122 -23.20 1.15 2.95
CA THR A 122 -22.74 -0.09 2.32
C THR A 122 -23.86 -0.68 1.47
N VAL A 123 -23.61 -0.84 0.17
CA VAL A 123 -24.53 -1.47 -0.77
C VAL A 123 -24.09 -2.90 -1.09
N PHE A 124 -22.79 -3.18 -1.04
CA PHE A 124 -22.25 -4.47 -1.39
C PHE A 124 -20.90 -4.73 -0.72
N SER A 125 -20.69 -5.96 -0.24
CA SER A 125 -19.42 -6.41 0.34
C SER A 125 -18.90 -7.59 -0.48
N PRO A 126 -18.01 -7.36 -1.46
CA PRO A 126 -17.47 -8.44 -2.27
C PRO A 126 -16.69 -9.48 -1.43
N ASP A 127 -16.70 -10.74 -1.86
CA ASP A 127 -15.90 -11.82 -1.25
C ASP A 127 -14.40 -11.53 -1.28
N SER A 128 -13.55 -12.34 -0.64
CA SER A 128 -12.10 -12.17 -0.79
C SER A 128 -11.60 -12.55 -2.19
N THR A 129 -10.47 -12.00 -2.62
CA THR A 129 -9.84 -12.36 -3.91
C THR A 129 -8.31 -12.30 -3.85
N PHE A 130 -7.65 -12.78 -4.90
CA PHE A 130 -6.21 -12.67 -5.08
C PHE A 130 -5.88 -11.58 -6.10
N LEU A 131 -4.76 -10.91 -5.90
CA LEU A 131 -4.19 -9.90 -6.77
C LEU A 131 -2.80 -10.35 -7.20
N LEU A 132 -2.46 -10.14 -8.47
CA LEU A 132 -1.11 -10.32 -8.98
C LEU A 132 -0.73 -9.03 -9.70
N GLN A 133 0.42 -8.47 -9.34
CA GLN A 133 0.92 -7.23 -9.92
C GLN A 133 2.40 -7.39 -10.27
N ALA A 134 2.81 -6.80 -11.39
CA ALA A 134 4.21 -6.64 -11.75
C ALA A 134 4.44 -5.18 -12.14
N THR A 135 5.55 -4.59 -11.68
CA THR A 135 5.94 -3.22 -11.99
C THR A 135 7.34 -3.19 -12.57
N ILE A 136 7.54 -2.35 -13.58
CA ILE A 136 8.84 -2.06 -14.17
C ILE A 136 9.02 -0.54 -14.14
N ALA A 137 10.09 -0.06 -13.54
CA ALA A 137 10.49 1.35 -13.55
C ALA A 137 11.88 1.50 -14.19
N PHE A 138 12.09 2.60 -14.91
CA PHE A 138 13.30 2.93 -15.69
C PHE A 138 13.60 4.43 -15.65
#